data_AF-B4WNK4-F1
#
_entry.id   AF-B4WNK4-F1
#
_cell.length_a   1.000
_cell.length_b   1.000
_cell.length_c   1.000
_cell.angle_alpha   90.00
_cell.angle_beta   90.00
_cell.angle_gamma   90.00
#
_symmetry.space_group_name_H-M   'P 1'
#
loop_
_entity.id
_entity.type
_entity.pdbx_description
1 polymer ?
#
loop_
_entity_poly.entity_id
_entity_poly.type
_entity_poly.pdbx_seq_one_letter_code
_entity_poly.pdbx_strand_id
1 'polypeptide(L)'
;MRLSKKIEITFETIIWNFRFFVLLPVIFSLLSAVKFFIIGTLDIWAGFSLRFDVSDPEGDITNRIVSYIIGGVDHYLIGIVLLIFALGIYELFISEIDVKFEHEVNILQSESLEELKSKLVQVIVVALIVSLFKRMLGLELNQASDLAYGALAILLISVSSYLLQLQYTKMHETTINSRSQVAKEDSSNSSAIRMKRPVD
;
A
#
# COMPACT_ATOMS: atom_id res chain seq x y z
N MET A 1 -12.13 35.23 -33.29
CA MET A 1 -12.13 33.75 -33.21
C MET A 1 -10.75 33.07 -33.29
N ARG A 2 -9.62 33.82 -33.29
CA ARG A 2 -8.24 33.24 -33.31
C ARG A 2 -7.58 33.08 -31.92
N LEU A 3 -8.11 33.75 -30.88
CA LEU A 3 -7.57 33.64 -29.51
C LEU A 3 -7.84 32.26 -28.88
N SER A 4 -9.03 31.69 -29.10
CA SER A 4 -9.42 30.41 -28.51
C SER A 4 -8.51 29.25 -28.97
N LYS A 5 -8.10 29.23 -30.25
CA LYS A 5 -7.17 28.21 -30.76
C LYS A 5 -5.76 28.29 -30.14
N LYS A 6 -5.25 29.49 -29.86
CA LYS A 6 -3.94 29.63 -29.20
C LYS A 6 -3.97 29.15 -27.75
N ILE A 7 -5.08 29.43 -27.05
CA ILE A 7 -5.30 28.96 -25.68
C ILE A 7 -5.41 27.42 -25.67
N GLU A 8 -6.15 26.84 -26.62
CA GLU A 8 -6.30 25.39 -26.77
C GLU A 8 -4.97 24.68 -27.03
N ILE A 9 -4.16 25.17 -27.98
CA ILE A 9 -2.83 24.61 -28.28
C ILE A 9 -1.87 24.73 -27.09
N THR A 10 -1.94 25.83 -26.34
CA THR A 10 -1.10 26.03 -25.14
C THR A 10 -1.54 25.09 -24.03
N PHE A 11 -2.85 24.90 -23.83
CA PHE A 11 -3.40 23.95 -22.86
C PHE A 11 -3.07 22.50 -23.23
N GLU A 12 -3.22 22.14 -24.50
CA GLU A 12 -2.91 20.79 -25.00
C GLU A 12 -1.42 20.47 -24.81
N THR A 13 -0.54 21.44 -25.07
CA THR A 13 0.90 21.31 -24.82
C THR A 13 1.21 21.17 -23.32
N ILE A 14 0.53 21.93 -22.45
CA ILE A 14 0.69 21.83 -20.99
C ILE A 14 0.23 20.46 -20.47
N ILE A 15 -0.90 19.95 -20.97
CA ILE A 15 -1.41 18.62 -20.60
C ILE A 15 -0.45 17.52 -21.06
N TRP A 16 0.14 17.64 -22.25
CA TRP A 16 1.19 16.73 -22.70
C TRP A 16 2.45 16.76 -21.83
N ASN A 17 2.83 17.95 -21.35
CA ASN A 17 4.01 18.13 -20.48
C ASN A 17 3.78 17.63 -19.05
N PHE A 18 2.53 17.49 -18.60
CA PHE A 18 2.20 16.98 -17.26
C PHE A 18 2.72 15.55 -17.04
N ARG A 19 2.80 14.72 -18.09
CA ARG A 19 3.37 13.36 -17.99
C ARG A 19 4.83 13.38 -17.53
N PHE A 20 5.61 14.39 -17.95
CA PHE A 20 7.00 14.56 -17.51
C PHE A 20 7.09 14.99 -16.04
N PHE A 21 6.13 15.78 -15.57
CA PHE A 21 6.08 16.21 -14.17
C PHE A 21 5.86 15.04 -13.20
N VAL A 22 5.14 14.00 -13.62
CA VAL A 22 4.88 12.80 -12.81
C VAL A 22 6.13 11.91 -12.64
N LEU A 23 7.10 11.96 -13.55
CA LEU A 23 8.36 11.21 -13.40
C LEU A 23 9.21 11.74 -12.24
N LEU A 24 9.08 13.01 -11.89
CA LEU A 24 9.85 13.64 -10.82
C LEU A 24 9.62 12.97 -9.45
N PRO A 25 8.38 12.84 -8.92
CA PRO A 25 8.13 12.13 -7.66
C PRO A 25 8.51 10.64 -7.72
N VAL A 26 8.41 9.98 -8.87
CA VAL A 26 8.82 8.57 -9.05
C VAL A 26 10.33 8.41 -8.80
N ILE A 27 11.15 9.25 -9.45
CA ILE A 27 12.62 9.21 -9.30
C ILE A 27 13.03 9.52 -7.87
N PHE A 28 12.46 10.55 -7.26
CA PHE A 28 12.77 10.91 -5.87
C PHE A 28 12.34 9.83 -4.87
N SER A 29 11.20 9.17 -5.10
CA SER A 29 10.74 8.06 -4.26
C SER A 29 11.64 6.83 -4.39
N LEU A 30 12.05 6.48 -5.62
CA LEU A 30 12.99 5.38 -5.86
C LEU A 30 14.36 5.63 -5.21
N LEU A 31 14.91 6.84 -5.36
CA LEU A 31 16.18 7.21 -4.73
C LEU A 31 16.09 7.17 -3.20
N SER A 32 14.96 7.63 -2.65
CA SER A 32 14.70 7.58 -1.21
C SER A 32 14.63 6.14 -0.71
N ALA A 33 13.90 5.26 -1.41
CA ALA A 33 13.82 3.83 -1.07
C ALA A 33 15.21 3.18 -0.97
N VAL A 34 16.10 3.46 -1.93
CA VAL A 34 17.49 2.98 -1.90
C VAL A 34 18.23 3.50 -0.67
N LYS A 35 18.11 4.79 -0.32
CA LYS A 35 18.76 5.33 0.88
C LYS A 35 18.22 4.69 2.16
N PHE A 36 16.91 4.46 2.26
CA PHE A 36 16.31 3.79 3.41
C PHE A 36 16.77 2.34 3.55
N PHE A 37 16.98 1.62 2.44
CA PHE A 37 17.56 0.29 2.48
C PHE A 37 19.01 0.31 2.98
N ILE A 38 19.82 1.27 2.54
CA ILE A 38 21.19 1.43 3.04
C ILE A 38 21.17 1.72 4.56
N ILE A 39 20.36 2.68 5.02
CA ILE A 39 20.26 3.05 6.44
C ILE A 39 19.76 1.85 7.28
N GLY A 40 18.72 1.16 6.82
CA GLY A 40 18.20 -0.01 7.53
C GLY A 40 19.23 -1.14 7.64
N THR A 41 20.04 -1.34 6.60
CA THR A 41 21.13 -2.32 6.61
C THR A 41 22.20 -1.93 7.63
N LEU A 42 22.56 -0.65 7.70
CA LEU A 42 23.55 -0.14 8.65
C LEU A 42 23.07 -0.26 10.10
N ASP A 43 21.79 0.02 10.38
CA ASP A 43 21.22 -0.11 11.73
C ASP A 43 21.19 -1.56 12.20
N ILE A 44 20.78 -2.50 11.36
CA ILE A 44 20.77 -3.93 11.69
C ILE A 44 22.20 -4.44 11.88
N TRP A 45 23.13 -4.02 11.02
CA TRP A 45 24.54 -4.37 11.15
C TRP A 45 25.13 -3.85 12.47
N ALA A 46 24.81 -2.61 12.84
CA ALA A 46 25.23 -2.03 14.11
C ALA A 46 24.68 -2.83 15.30
N GLY A 47 23.40 -3.22 15.27
CA GLY A 47 22.79 -4.06 16.29
C GLY A 47 23.47 -5.43 16.44
N PHE A 48 23.85 -6.06 15.34
CA PHE A 48 24.56 -7.36 15.35
C PHE A 48 25.99 -7.26 15.89
N SER A 49 26.64 -6.11 15.71
CA SER A 49 28.02 -5.89 16.19
C SER A 49 28.13 -5.67 17.70
N LEU A 50 27.01 -5.51 18.42
CA LEU A 50 27.03 -5.44 19.89
C LEU A 50 27.27 -6.83 20.50
N ARG A 51 28.09 -6.88 21.56
CA ARG A 51 28.42 -8.15 22.24
C ARG A 51 27.20 -8.61 23.04
N PHE A 52 26.74 -9.84 22.80
CA PHE A 52 25.73 -10.49 23.63
C PHE A 52 26.33 -10.81 25.01
N ASP A 53 25.81 -10.17 26.04
CA ASP A 53 26.06 -10.58 27.41
C ASP A 53 24.93 -11.55 27.83
N VAL A 54 25.23 -12.84 27.87
CA VAL A 54 24.25 -13.92 28.12
C VAL A 54 23.89 -14.00 29.62
N SER A 55 24.52 -13.19 30.46
CA SER A 55 24.38 -13.20 31.90
C SER A 55 23.31 -12.23 32.44
N ASP A 56 22.74 -11.34 31.61
CA ASP A 56 21.69 -10.41 32.04
C ASP A 56 20.60 -10.18 30.95
N PRO A 57 19.47 -10.92 30.99
CA PRO A 57 18.42 -10.87 29.97
C PRO A 57 17.71 -9.50 29.86
N GLU A 58 17.71 -8.72 30.94
CA GLU A 58 17.08 -7.38 31.02
C GLU A 58 18.10 -6.23 30.99
N GLY A 59 19.37 -6.51 30.66
CA GLY A 59 20.40 -5.48 30.58
C GLY A 59 20.16 -4.47 29.46
N ASP A 60 20.62 -3.24 29.65
CA ASP A 60 20.56 -2.13 28.68
C ASP A 60 21.09 -2.50 27.29
N ILE A 61 22.02 -3.46 27.22
CA ILE A 61 22.64 -3.96 25.99
C ILE A 61 21.63 -4.75 25.15
N THR A 62 20.84 -5.64 25.77
CA THR A 62 19.81 -6.43 25.08
C THR A 62 18.70 -5.53 24.54
N ASN A 63 18.23 -4.56 25.34
CA ASN A 63 17.25 -3.57 24.90
C ASN A 63 17.76 -2.75 23.70
N ARG A 64 19.04 -2.34 23.74
CA ARG A 64 19.68 -1.60 22.66
C ARG A 64 19.82 -2.43 21.38
N ILE A 65 20.16 -3.71 21.47
CA ILE A 65 20.20 -4.63 20.32
C ILE A 65 18.81 -4.74 19.67
N VAL A 66 17.77 -4.97 20.48
CA VAL A 66 16.38 -5.05 20.00
C VAL A 66 15.97 -3.74 19.34
N SER A 67 16.31 -2.59 19.94
CA SER A 67 16.04 -1.27 19.37
C SER A 67 16.70 -1.06 18.01
N TYR A 68 17.95 -1.52 17.80
CA TYR A 68 18.63 -1.42 16.50
C TYR A 68 18.03 -2.35 15.44
N ILE A 69 17.61 -3.56 15.82
CA ILE A 69 17.00 -4.53 14.89
C ILE A 69 15.63 -4.04 14.43
N ILE A 70 14.74 -3.72 15.37
CA ILE A 70 13.44 -3.13 15.03
C ILE A 70 13.68 -1.80 14.30
N GLY A 71 14.74 -1.08 14.71
CA GLY A 71 15.46 0.01 14.05
C GLY A 71 15.48 -0.10 12.53
N GLY A 72 16.32 -1.00 12.02
CA GLY A 72 16.50 -1.15 10.59
C GLY A 72 15.31 -1.80 9.87
N VAL A 73 14.53 -2.65 10.54
CA VAL A 73 13.34 -3.28 9.94
C VAL A 73 12.33 -2.20 9.49
N ASP A 74 12.08 -1.19 10.31
CA ASP A 74 11.21 -0.05 9.99
C ASP A 74 11.73 0.76 8.79
N HIS A 75 13.04 1.02 8.73
CA HIS A 75 13.65 1.69 7.57
C HIS A 75 13.44 0.88 6.28
N TYR A 76 13.54 -0.46 6.34
CA TYR A 76 13.19 -1.32 5.20
C TYR A 76 11.70 -1.24 4.85
N LEU A 77 10.80 -1.23 5.84
CA LEU A 77 9.37 -1.09 5.59
C LEU A 77 9.05 0.23 4.88
N ILE A 78 9.61 1.34 5.34
CA ILE A 78 9.47 2.66 4.69
C ILE A 78 10.05 2.61 3.27
N GLY A 79 11.21 1.99 3.07
CA GLY A 79 11.81 1.83 1.74
C GLY A 79 10.93 1.02 0.77
N ILE A 80 10.32 -0.06 1.24
CA ILE A 80 9.40 -0.88 0.45
C ILE A 80 8.15 -0.07 0.08
N VAL A 81 7.57 0.67 1.04
CA VAL A 81 6.40 1.55 0.80
C VAL A 81 6.72 2.61 -0.26
N LEU A 82 7.91 3.23 -0.20
CA LEU A 82 8.34 4.22 -1.20
C LEU A 82 8.57 3.60 -2.58
N LEU A 83 9.08 2.37 -2.64
CA LEU A 83 9.27 1.63 -3.90
C LEU A 83 7.92 1.28 -4.53
N ILE A 84 7.01 0.75 -3.72
CA ILE A 84 5.63 0.48 -4.08
C ILE A 84 4.92 1.76 -4.58
N PHE A 85 5.11 2.88 -3.88
CA PHE A 85 4.52 4.17 -4.26
C PHE A 85 5.08 4.67 -5.60
N ALA A 86 6.40 4.56 -5.81
CA ALA A 86 7.05 4.92 -7.06
C ALA A 86 6.50 4.08 -8.24
N LEU A 87 6.35 2.77 -8.03
CA LEU A 87 5.77 1.86 -9.02
C LEU A 87 4.29 2.19 -9.29
N GLY A 88 3.50 2.45 -8.25
CA GLY A 88 2.08 2.80 -8.41
C GLY A 88 1.85 4.10 -9.18
N ILE A 89 2.66 5.14 -8.93
CA ILE A 89 2.61 6.39 -9.70
C ILE A 89 3.12 6.18 -11.14
N TYR A 90 4.16 5.37 -11.33
CA TYR A 90 4.68 5.05 -12.66
C TYR A 90 3.63 4.31 -13.51
N GLU A 91 3.00 3.29 -12.93
CA GLU A 91 1.98 2.48 -13.58
C GLU A 91 0.72 3.29 -13.90
N LEU A 92 0.27 4.14 -12.97
CA LEU A 92 -0.95 4.93 -13.14
C LEU A 92 -0.86 6.00 -14.24
N PHE A 93 0.33 6.58 -14.46
CA PHE A 93 0.48 7.75 -15.34
C PHE A 93 1.35 7.55 -16.58
N ILE A 94 2.26 6.56 -16.60
CA ILE A 94 3.16 6.34 -17.72
C ILE A 94 2.74 5.15 -18.57
N SER A 95 2.73 3.95 -18.00
CA SER A 95 2.41 2.72 -18.73
C SER A 95 2.31 1.54 -17.77
N GLU A 96 1.47 0.56 -18.10
CA GLU A 96 1.52 -0.76 -17.50
C GLU A 96 2.93 -1.36 -17.72
N ILE A 97 3.48 -1.97 -16.66
CA ILE A 97 4.77 -2.66 -16.72
C ILE A 97 4.53 -3.98 -17.46
N ASP A 98 4.66 -3.96 -18.78
CA ASP A 98 4.67 -5.20 -19.59
C ASP A 98 6.05 -5.86 -19.44
N VAL A 99 6.18 -6.75 -18.45
CA VAL A 99 7.33 -7.67 -18.40
C VAL A 99 7.07 -8.74 -19.45
N LYS A 100 7.26 -8.34 -20.71
CA LYS A 100 7.10 -9.19 -21.88
C LYS A 100 8.22 -10.22 -21.87
N PHE A 101 8.04 -11.28 -21.10
CA PHE A 101 8.74 -12.51 -21.36
C PHE A 101 8.30 -12.95 -22.76
N GLU A 102 9.21 -12.85 -23.73
CA GLU A 102 9.11 -13.55 -24.99
C GLU A 102 8.87 -15.03 -24.71
N HIS A 103 7.60 -15.43 -24.65
CA HIS A 103 7.02 -16.66 -25.18
C HIS A 103 5.54 -16.71 -24.77
N GLU A 104 4.70 -16.42 -25.75
CA GLU A 104 3.38 -17.03 -25.94
C GLU A 104 2.55 -17.36 -24.67
N VAL A 105 1.78 -16.38 -24.19
CA VAL A 105 0.39 -16.61 -23.78
C VAL A 105 -0.39 -15.30 -23.86
N ASN A 106 -1.26 -15.23 -24.87
CA ASN A 106 -2.49 -14.43 -24.83
C ASN A 106 -3.27 -14.82 -23.58
N ILE A 107 -4.04 -13.88 -22.98
CA ILE A 107 -5.15 -14.03 -22.00
C ILE A 107 -5.02 -13.56 -20.54
N LEU A 108 -4.03 -12.77 -20.12
CA LEU A 108 -4.12 -12.06 -18.82
C LEU A 108 -4.18 -10.54 -19.02
N GLN A 109 -5.24 -10.13 -19.70
CA GLN A 109 -5.64 -8.74 -19.92
C GLN A 109 -6.40 -8.25 -18.68
N SER A 110 -5.79 -7.32 -17.93
CA SER A 110 -6.48 -6.25 -17.17
C SER A 110 -7.33 -6.60 -15.91
N GLU A 111 -7.19 -7.76 -15.25
CA GLU A 111 -7.83 -7.99 -13.91
C GLU A 111 -6.84 -8.05 -12.72
N SER A 112 -5.53 -8.22 -12.95
CA SER A 112 -4.55 -8.48 -11.87
C SER A 112 -3.93 -7.23 -11.22
N LEU A 113 -4.01 -6.05 -11.83
CA LEU A 113 -3.38 -4.83 -11.31
C LEU A 113 -4.19 -4.17 -10.18
N GLU A 114 -5.52 -4.16 -10.27
CA GLU A 114 -6.39 -3.67 -9.19
C GLU A 114 -6.32 -4.58 -7.95
N GLU A 115 -6.16 -5.89 -8.17
CA GLU A 115 -5.95 -6.87 -7.11
C GLU A 115 -4.57 -6.70 -6.47
N LEU A 116 -3.52 -6.48 -7.25
CA LEU A 116 -2.16 -6.22 -6.75
C LEU A 116 -2.08 -4.88 -6.00
N LYS A 117 -2.72 -3.81 -6.50
CA LYS A 117 -2.88 -2.50 -5.85
C LYS A 117 -3.62 -2.61 -4.50
N SER A 118 -4.68 -3.40 -4.44
CA SER A 118 -5.42 -3.66 -3.19
C SER A 118 -4.57 -4.39 -2.16
N LYS A 119 -3.81 -5.42 -2.57
CA LYS A 119 -2.86 -6.14 -1.71
C LYS A 119 -1.70 -5.26 -1.24
N LEU A 120 -1.25 -4.37 -2.11
CA LEU A 120 -0.15 -3.44 -1.87
C LEU A 120 -0.54 -2.34 -0.86
N VAL A 121 -1.73 -1.74 -0.99
CA VAL A 121 -2.25 -0.78 0.00
C VAL A 121 -2.38 -1.44 1.37
N GLN A 122 -2.79 -2.72 1.43
CA GLN A 122 -2.87 -3.47 2.68
C GLN A 122 -1.49 -3.65 3.35
N VAL A 123 -0.44 -3.95 2.58
CA VAL A 123 0.93 -4.09 3.10
C VAL A 123 1.49 -2.75 3.60
N ILE A 124 1.21 -1.64 2.91
CA ILE A 124 1.62 -0.30 3.35
C ILE A 124 0.97 0.06 4.69
N VAL A 125 -0.34 -0.22 4.86
CA VAL A 125 -1.06 0.08 6.11
C VAL A 125 -0.44 -0.68 7.29
N VAL A 126 -0.10 -1.96 7.13
CA VAL A 126 0.57 -2.75 8.18
C VAL A 126 1.97 -2.18 8.49
N ALA A 127 2.73 -1.80 7.47
CA ALA A 127 4.05 -1.17 7.65
C ALA A 127 3.98 0.15 8.44
N LEU A 128 3.00 1.01 8.15
CA LEU A 128 2.77 2.27 8.88
C LEU A 128 2.37 2.02 10.35
N ILE A 129 1.55 1.00 10.59
CA ILE A 129 1.17 0.60 11.95
C ILE A 129 2.41 0.12 12.73
N VAL A 130 3.24 -0.74 12.14
CA VAL A 130 4.47 -1.25 12.78
C VAL A 130 5.46 -0.11 13.07
N SER A 131 5.63 0.82 12.13
CA SER A 131 6.45 2.03 12.28
C SER A 131 5.99 2.90 13.45
N LEU A 132 4.69 3.13 13.57
CA LEU A 132 4.08 3.89 14.64
C LEU A 132 4.23 3.19 16.00
N PHE A 133 4.04 1.87 16.05
CA PHE A 133 4.25 1.06 17.25
C PHE A 133 5.67 1.14 17.76
N LYS A 134 6.64 1.01 16.86
CA LYS A 134 8.05 1.11 17.21
C LYS A 134 8.41 2.51 17.73
N ARG A 135 7.86 3.57 17.13
CA ARG A 135 8.05 4.93 17.61
C ARG A 135 7.43 5.16 18.99
N MET A 136 6.34 4.47 19.29
CA MET A 136 5.74 4.45 20.62
C MET A 136 6.62 3.70 21.65
N LEU A 137 7.26 2.60 21.26
CA LEU A 137 8.17 1.84 22.14
C LEU A 137 9.45 2.59 22.51
N GLY A 138 9.88 3.56 21.69
CA GLY A 138 11.04 4.41 21.96
C GLY A 138 10.75 5.65 22.83
N LEU A 139 9.52 5.82 23.32
CA LEU A 139 9.18 6.94 24.21
C LEU A 139 9.64 6.61 25.63
N GLU A 140 10.58 7.40 26.14
CA GLU A 140 10.97 7.34 27.56
C GLU A 140 9.81 7.89 28.40
N LEU A 141 9.21 7.00 29.20
CA LEU A 141 8.10 7.33 30.09
C LEU A 141 8.63 8.02 31.34
N ASN A 142 8.91 9.32 31.21
CA ASN A 142 9.42 10.14 32.30
C ASN A 142 8.28 10.70 33.17
N GLN A 143 7.07 10.83 32.62
CA GLN A 143 5.93 11.43 33.31
C GLN A 143 4.63 10.64 33.13
N ALA A 144 3.74 10.65 34.13
CA ALA A 144 2.46 9.90 34.09
C ALA A 144 1.56 10.29 32.91
N SER A 145 1.70 11.50 32.38
CA SER A 145 1.04 11.97 31.16
C SER A 145 1.49 11.22 29.90
N ASP A 146 2.75 10.77 29.83
CA ASP A 146 3.30 10.07 28.68
C ASP A 146 2.65 8.69 28.51
N LEU A 147 2.30 8.06 29.64
CA LEU A 147 1.55 6.82 29.67
C LEU A 147 0.12 6.99 29.15
N ALA A 148 -0.51 8.13 29.46
CA ALA A 148 -1.85 8.47 28.97
C ALA A 148 -1.85 8.74 27.46
N TYR A 149 -0.83 9.44 26.94
CA TYR A 149 -0.66 9.65 25.51
C TYR A 149 -0.38 8.34 24.76
N GLY A 150 0.41 7.43 25.35
CA GLY A 150 0.62 6.09 24.81
C GLY A 150 -0.66 5.28 24.72
N ALA A 151 -1.45 5.22 25.79
CA ALA A 151 -2.73 4.53 25.79
C ALA A 151 -3.71 5.10 24.76
N LEU A 152 -3.75 6.43 24.61
CA LEU A 152 -4.58 7.12 23.63
C LEU A 152 -4.13 6.83 22.19
N ALA A 153 -2.81 6.73 21.93
CA ALA A 153 -2.28 6.35 20.63
C ALA A 153 -2.70 4.93 20.24
N ILE A 154 -2.60 3.95 21.14
CA ILE A 154 -3.05 2.56 20.90
C ILE A 154 -4.55 2.53 20.60
N LEU A 155 -5.36 3.28 21.37
CA LEU A 155 -6.79 3.38 21.15
C LEU A 155 -7.10 3.92 19.75
N LEU A 156 -6.43 5.00 19.33
CA LEU A 156 -6.59 5.58 17.99
C LEU A 156 -6.18 4.63 16.87
N ILE A 157 -5.10 3.86 17.04
CA ILE A 157 -4.69 2.84 16.07
C ILE A 157 -5.76 1.75 15.94
N SER A 158 -6.28 1.26 17.07
CA SER A 158 -7.34 0.25 17.10
C SER A 158 -8.61 0.73 16.39
N VAL A 159 -9.06 1.96 16.67
CA VAL A 159 -10.22 2.57 16.02
C VAL A 159 -9.98 2.78 14.52
N SER A 160 -8.82 3.29 14.13
CA SER A 160 -8.45 3.47 12.72
C SER A 160 -8.47 2.14 11.97
N SER A 161 -7.91 1.08 12.57
CA SER A 161 -7.89 -0.27 11.99
C SER A 161 -9.30 -0.85 11.85
N TYR A 162 -10.14 -0.69 12.88
CA TYR A 162 -11.54 -1.14 12.84
C TYR A 162 -12.34 -0.45 11.73
N LEU A 163 -12.15 0.86 11.56
CA LEU A 163 -12.80 1.62 10.48
C LEU A 163 -12.33 1.20 9.09
N LEU A 164 -11.03 0.96 8.90
CA LEU A 164 -10.49 0.45 7.64
C LEU A 164 -11.08 -0.93 7.30
N GLN A 165 -11.23 -1.80 8.30
CA GLN A 165 -11.81 -3.13 8.12
C GLN A 165 -13.30 -3.05 7.75
N LEU A 166 -14.04 -2.10 8.33
CA LEU A 166 -15.42 -1.82 7.98
C LEU A 166 -15.56 -1.32 6.52
N GLN A 167 -14.63 -0.47 6.06
CA GLN A 167 -14.60 -0.01 4.67
C GLN A 167 -14.25 -1.15 3.69
N TYR A 168 -13.31 -2.01 4.06
CA TYR A 168 -12.92 -3.17 3.26
C TYR A 168 -14.08 -4.16 3.08
N THR A 169 -14.82 -4.46 4.15
CA THR A 169 -16.02 -5.32 4.08
C THR A 169 -17.11 -4.74 3.19
N LYS A 170 -17.34 -3.42 3.25
CA LYS A 170 -18.39 -2.75 2.45
C LYS A 170 -18.14 -2.82 0.93
N MET A 171 -16.87 -2.80 0.53
CA MET A 171 -16.46 -2.99 -0.87
C MET A 171 -16.71 -4.42 -1.35
N HIS A 172 -16.50 -5.42 -0.50
CA HIS A 172 -16.67 -6.83 -0.89
C HIS A 172 -18.14 -7.27 -0.96
N GLU A 173 -19.01 -6.69 -0.11
CA GLU A 173 -20.43 -7.03 -0.05
C GLU A 173 -21.21 -6.52 -1.29
N THR A 174 -20.79 -5.40 -1.88
CA THR A 174 -21.43 -4.79 -3.05
C THR A 174 -21.27 -5.63 -4.33
N THR A 175 -20.13 -6.33 -4.48
CA THR A 175 -19.85 -7.20 -5.64
C THR A 175 -20.60 -8.55 -5.57
N ILE A 176 -20.81 -9.09 -4.36
CA ILE A 176 -21.57 -10.33 -4.17
C ILE A 176 -23.07 -10.09 -4.36
N ASN A 177 -23.59 -8.95 -3.90
CA ASN A 177 -25.01 -8.64 -3.99
C ASN A 177 -25.45 -8.34 -5.45
N SER A 178 -24.57 -7.73 -6.26
CA SER A 178 -24.83 -7.51 -7.69
C SER A 178 -24.78 -8.81 -8.51
N ARG A 179 -23.83 -9.73 -8.23
CA ARG A 179 -23.82 -11.08 -8.87
C ARG A 179 -25.03 -11.95 -8.49
N SER A 180 -25.51 -11.86 -7.25
CA SER A 180 -26.69 -12.62 -6.81
C SER A 180 -28.02 -12.02 -7.27
N GLN A 181 -28.08 -10.72 -7.59
CA GLN A 181 -29.20 -10.11 -8.31
C GLN A 181 -29.22 -10.53 -9.79
N VAL A 182 -28.08 -10.50 -10.49
CA VAL A 182 -27.97 -10.96 -11.90
C VAL A 182 -28.32 -12.45 -12.04
N ALA A 183 -27.85 -13.30 -11.13
CA ALA A 183 -28.18 -14.73 -11.14
C ALA A 183 -29.68 -15.02 -10.88
N LYS A 184 -30.36 -14.16 -10.11
CA LYS A 184 -31.82 -14.26 -9.89
C LYS A 184 -32.60 -13.83 -11.13
N GLU A 185 -32.16 -12.76 -11.80
CA GLU A 185 -32.80 -12.24 -13.01
C GLU A 185 -32.71 -13.22 -14.19
N ASP A 186 -31.56 -13.87 -14.38
CA ASP A 186 -31.37 -14.93 -15.38
C ASP A 186 -32.21 -16.18 -15.10
N SER A 187 -32.35 -16.57 -13.83
CA SER A 187 -33.20 -17.72 -13.44
C SER A 187 -34.69 -17.45 -13.68
N SER A 188 -35.12 -16.20 -13.49
CA SER A 188 -36.51 -15.76 -13.71
C SER A 188 -36.83 -15.60 -15.20
N ASN A 189 -35.86 -15.18 -16.01
CA ASN A 189 -36.04 -15.05 -17.46
C ASN A 189 -36.02 -16.43 -18.16
N SER A 190 -35.16 -17.36 -17.71
CA SER A 190 -35.08 -18.73 -18.23
C SER A 190 -36.37 -19.55 -17.97
N SER A 191 -37.02 -19.33 -16.82
CA SER A 191 -38.30 -19.96 -16.49
C SER A 191 -39.50 -19.35 -17.23
N ALA A 192 -39.47 -18.05 -17.54
CA ALA A 192 -40.47 -17.39 -18.38
C ALA A 192 -40.41 -17.84 -19.86
N ILE A 193 -39.21 -18.10 -20.39
CA ILE A 193 -39.02 -18.59 -21.76
C ILE A 193 -39.49 -20.05 -21.91
N ARG A 194 -39.37 -20.87 -20.86
CA ARG A 194 -39.82 -22.28 -20.88
C ARG A 194 -41.35 -22.44 -20.87
N MET A 195 -42.10 -21.46 -20.37
CA MET A 195 -43.57 -21.45 -20.40
C MET A 195 -44.17 -20.96 -21.73
N LYS A 196 -43.38 -20.33 -22.61
CA LYS A 196 -43.86 -19.76 -23.89
C LYS A 196 -43.63 -20.64 -25.12
N ARG A 197 -43.09 -21.86 -24.98
CA ARG A 197 -43.06 -22.81 -26.10
C ARG A 197 -44.39 -23.57 -26.15
N PRO A 198 -45.29 -23.29 -27.11
CA PRO A 198 -46.40 -24.20 -27.37
C PRO A 198 -45.80 -25.56 -27.74
N VAL A 199 -46.32 -26.58 -27.09
CA VAL A 199 -46.08 -27.97 -27.44
C VAL A 199 -46.91 -28.20 -28.70
N ASP A 200 -46.27 -28.05 -29.86
CA ASP A 200 -46.77 -28.62 -31.11
C ASP A 200 -46.52 -30.14 -31.11
#